data_AF-A0A7S4KXA8-F1
#
_entry.id   AF-A0A7S4KXA8-F1
#
_cell.length_a   1.000
_cell.length_b   1.000
_cell.length_c   1.000
_cell.angle_alpha   90.00
_cell.angle_beta   90.00
_cell.angle_gamma   90.00
#
_symmetry.space_group_name_H-M   'P 1'
#
loop_
_entity.id
_entity.type
_entity.pdbx_description
1 polymer ?
#
loop_
_entity_poly.entity_id
_entity_poly.type
_entity_poly.pdbx_seq_one_letter_code
_entity_poly.pdbx_strand_id
1 'polypeptide(L)'
;FLFTSSSLPVFLLCLPILPSQLAYSRKARPVEYKPYSEKEYKAQYALGEYYELGKLGPDLDVNELNEKRQRQERIKAYAEAVRHENKNIIAMAPERRDKPKPPSKREKAIEFARKVPKPKLRPAQETSEERSEPDEEPVTELQLLALRHKRDKELVMAIKKDLGMKGLEEEA
;
A
#
# COMPACT_ATOMS: atom_id res chain seq x y z
N PHE A 1 -36.48 21.36 99.44
CA PHE A 1 -37.42 22.50 99.35
C PHE A 1 -36.84 23.52 98.37
N LEU A 2 -37.68 23.94 97.42
CA LEU A 2 -37.63 25.17 96.61
C LEU A 2 -36.65 25.27 95.43
N PHE A 3 -37.26 25.08 94.26
CA PHE A 3 -36.98 25.73 92.98
C PHE A 3 -36.82 27.26 93.13
N THR A 4 -35.98 27.91 92.32
CA THR A 4 -36.36 29.02 91.41
C THR A 4 -35.14 29.72 90.78
N SER A 5 -35.26 29.97 89.47
CA SER A 5 -34.99 31.23 88.76
C SER A 5 -33.57 31.82 88.74
N SER A 6 -32.96 31.87 87.54
CA SER A 6 -32.38 33.09 86.94
C SER A 6 -31.64 32.71 85.63
N SER A 7 -32.20 33.10 84.48
CA SER A 7 -31.77 34.29 83.71
C SER A 7 -30.43 34.09 82.97
N LEU A 8 -30.52 33.63 81.72
CA LEU A 8 -29.41 33.65 80.76
C LEU A 8 -29.09 35.09 80.32
N PRO A 9 -27.80 35.46 80.16
CA PRO A 9 -27.42 36.48 79.20
C PRO A 9 -26.87 35.81 77.93
N VAL A 10 -27.52 36.06 76.80
CA VAL A 10 -27.01 35.80 75.45
C VAL A 10 -25.85 36.77 75.22
N PHE A 11 -24.63 36.34 75.51
CA PHE A 11 -23.42 37.03 75.04
C PHE A 11 -23.10 36.55 73.63
N LEU A 12 -23.38 37.43 72.68
CA LEU A 12 -22.96 37.30 71.28
C LEU A 12 -21.43 37.42 71.22
N LEU A 13 -20.72 36.29 71.39
CA LEU A 13 -19.27 36.23 71.20
C LEU A 13 -18.98 36.23 69.69
N CYS A 14 -18.82 37.44 69.13
CA CYS A 14 -18.07 37.63 67.90
C CYS A 14 -16.61 37.28 68.20
N LEU A 15 -16.23 36.00 68.01
CA LEU A 15 -14.85 35.58 68.11
C LEU A 15 -14.04 36.27 67.00
N PRO A 16 -12.92 36.96 67.32
CA PRO A 16 -12.06 37.52 66.29
C PRO A 16 -11.41 36.37 65.52
N ILE A 17 -11.75 36.26 64.23
CA ILE A 17 -11.07 35.37 63.30
C ILE A 17 -9.60 35.82 63.24
N LEU A 18 -8.72 35.01 63.82
CA LEU A 18 -7.28 35.26 63.79
C LEU A 18 -6.81 35.29 62.32
N PRO A 19 -6.12 36.36 61.87
CA PRO A 19 -5.78 36.59 60.46
C PRO A 19 -4.75 35.61 59.87
N SER A 20 -4.32 34.60 60.62
CA SER A 20 -3.30 33.63 60.21
C SER A 20 -3.83 32.48 59.34
N GLN A 21 -5.15 32.31 59.23
CA GLN A 21 -5.76 31.21 58.45
C GLN A 21 -6.30 31.61 57.06
N LEU A 22 -6.05 32.83 56.58
CA LEU A 22 -6.37 33.18 55.19
C LEU A 22 -5.38 32.48 54.23
N ALA A 23 -5.88 31.57 53.39
CA ALA A 23 -5.08 30.83 52.39
C ALA A 23 -4.21 31.73 51.50
N TYR A 24 -4.61 32.99 51.31
CA TYR A 24 -3.91 33.99 50.51
C TYR A 24 -3.59 35.24 51.33
N SER A 25 -2.52 35.16 52.12
CA SER A 25 -1.88 36.31 52.78
C SER A 25 -0.57 36.63 52.06
N ARG A 26 -0.32 37.92 51.78
CA ARG A 26 0.95 38.40 51.20
C ARG A 26 2.11 38.46 52.20
N LYS A 27 1.84 38.27 53.51
CA LYS A 27 2.86 38.25 54.55
C LYS A 27 3.50 36.86 54.59
N ALA A 28 4.84 36.80 54.57
CA ALA A 28 5.58 35.56 54.71
C ALA A 28 5.22 34.90 56.05
N ARG A 29 4.75 33.66 56.00
CA ARG A 29 4.50 32.87 57.21
C ARG A 29 5.85 32.34 57.70
N PRO A 30 6.06 32.23 59.02
CA PRO A 30 7.18 31.46 59.52
C PRO A 30 7.03 30.02 59.03
N VAL A 31 7.95 29.58 58.18
CA VAL A 31 8.02 28.18 57.71
C VAL A 31 9.01 27.48 58.60
N GLU A 32 8.52 26.53 59.40
CA GLU A 32 9.39 25.61 60.13
C GLU A 32 10.00 24.61 59.15
N TYR A 33 11.08 25.03 58.50
CA TYR A 33 11.84 24.15 57.61
C TYR A 33 12.74 23.24 58.45
N LYS A 34 12.51 21.93 58.33
CA LYS A 34 13.40 20.90 58.87
C LYS A 34 14.05 20.17 57.69
N PRO A 35 15.38 20.26 57.52
CA PRO A 35 16.06 19.54 56.47
C PRO A 35 15.94 18.04 56.77
N TYR A 36 15.37 17.29 55.82
CA TYR A 36 15.30 15.84 55.94
C TYR A 36 16.67 15.22 55.68
N SER A 37 17.08 14.33 56.57
CA SER A 37 18.30 13.54 56.40
C SER A 37 18.05 12.37 55.45
N GLU A 38 19.11 11.92 54.76
CA GLU A 38 19.01 10.76 53.86
C GLU A 38 18.49 9.50 54.58
N LYS A 39 18.76 9.38 55.88
CA LYS A 39 18.29 8.26 56.71
C LYS A 39 16.78 8.26 56.87
N GLU A 40 16.17 9.43 57.05
CA GLU A 40 14.72 9.58 57.19
C GLU A 40 14.01 9.35 55.86
N TYR A 41 14.57 9.86 54.76
CA TYR A 41 14.06 9.60 53.41
C TYR A 41 14.09 8.09 53.10
N LYS A 42 15.23 7.45 53.34
CA LYS A 42 15.34 5.99 53.19
C LYS A 42 14.36 5.27 54.11
N ALA A 43 14.19 5.66 55.37
CA ALA A 43 13.22 4.99 56.25
C ALA A 43 11.76 5.12 55.77
N GLN A 44 11.37 6.27 55.21
CA GLN A 44 10.01 6.51 54.69
C GLN A 44 9.74 5.76 53.37
N TYR A 45 10.75 5.68 52.50
CA TYR A 45 10.59 5.13 51.14
C TYR A 45 11.25 3.75 50.93
N ALA A 46 11.99 3.20 51.90
CA ALA A 46 12.61 1.87 51.80
C ALA A 46 11.60 0.72 51.93
N LEU A 47 10.37 0.99 52.38
CA LEU A 47 9.30 0.00 52.46
C LEU A 47 8.39 -0.03 51.21
N GLY A 48 8.57 0.92 50.28
CA GLY A 48 7.86 0.93 49.01
C GLY A 48 8.66 0.20 47.94
N GLU A 49 8.01 -0.67 47.17
CA GLU A 49 8.55 -1.20 45.93
C GLU A 49 9.21 -0.07 45.13
N TYR A 50 10.42 -0.31 44.64
CA TYR A 50 11.15 0.63 43.80
C TYR A 50 10.30 0.93 42.56
N TYR A 51 9.67 2.11 42.54
CA TYR A 51 8.95 2.58 41.35
C TYR A 51 9.99 3.00 40.32
N GLU A 52 10.24 2.13 39.35
CA GLU A 52 11.05 2.46 38.19
C GLU A 52 10.36 3.54 37.37
N LEU A 53 10.86 4.77 37.51
CA LEU A 53 10.58 5.82 36.54
C LEU A 53 11.03 5.32 35.16
N GLY A 54 10.10 5.34 34.20
CA GLY A 54 10.34 4.86 32.84
C GLY A 54 11.60 5.48 32.22
N LYS A 55 12.22 4.77 31.27
CA LYS A 55 13.44 5.26 30.63
C LYS A 55 13.12 6.43 29.68
N LEU A 56 14.03 7.40 29.66
CA LEU A 56 14.09 8.41 28.61
C LEU A 56 14.29 7.66 27.29
N GLY A 57 13.33 7.71 26.38
CA GLY A 57 13.30 6.86 25.17
C GLY A 57 14.53 7.01 24.26
N PRO A 58 14.55 6.30 23.13
CA PRO A 58 15.67 6.37 22.19
C PRO A 58 15.92 7.81 21.71
N ASP A 59 17.19 8.16 21.57
CA ASP A 59 17.61 9.48 21.10
C ASP A 59 17.20 9.69 19.64
N LEU A 60 16.43 10.75 19.40
CA LEU A 60 15.86 11.08 18.08
C LEU A 60 16.77 11.98 17.25
N ASP A 61 17.80 12.58 17.87
CA ASP A 61 18.67 13.58 17.25
C ASP A 61 20.02 12.99 16.79
N VAL A 62 20.12 11.67 16.74
CA VAL A 62 21.26 10.97 16.15
C VAL A 62 21.42 11.38 14.68
N ASN A 63 22.63 11.79 14.30
CA ASN A 63 22.95 12.26 12.95
C ASN A 63 22.42 11.33 11.84
N GLU A 64 22.53 10.02 12.03
CA GLU A 64 22.00 9.02 11.09
C GLU A 64 20.48 9.09 10.88
N LEU A 65 19.71 9.37 11.94
CA LEU A 65 18.26 9.50 11.85
C LEU A 65 17.87 10.78 11.14
N ASN A 66 18.61 11.86 11.39
CA ASN A 66 18.42 13.14 10.71
C ASN A 66 18.74 13.02 9.21
N GLU A 67 19.82 12.34 8.83
CA GLU A 67 20.14 12.08 7.43
C GLU A 67 19.07 11.24 6.72
N LYS A 68 18.54 10.20 7.40
CA LYS A 68 17.43 9.38 6.87
C LYS A 68 16.16 10.22 6.67
N ARG A 69 15.83 11.08 7.63
CA ARG A 69 14.66 11.99 7.56
C ARG A 69 14.82 12.96 6.38
N GLN A 70 15.97 13.62 6.27
CA GLN A 70 16.26 14.54 5.17
C GLN A 70 16.23 13.84 3.80
N ARG A 71 16.73 12.60 3.69
CA ARG A 71 16.65 11.83 2.45
C ARG A 71 15.21 11.55 2.06
N GLN A 72 14.38 11.13 3.00
CA GLN A 72 12.96 10.89 2.76
C GLN A 72 12.22 12.16 2.35
N GLU A 73 12.51 13.29 2.99
CA GLU A 73 11.95 14.60 2.65
C GLU A 73 12.32 15.03 1.23
N ARG A 74 13.59 14.87 0.84
CA ARG A 74 14.05 15.16 -0.54
C ARG A 74 13.31 14.31 -1.58
N ILE A 75 13.14 13.01 -1.31
CA ILE A 75 12.41 12.10 -2.22
C ILE A 75 10.94 12.54 -2.33
N LYS A 76 10.29 12.87 -1.21
CA LYS A 76 8.89 13.34 -1.19
C LYS A 76 8.73 14.64 -1.98
N ALA A 77 9.57 15.63 -1.70
CA ALA A 77 9.53 16.91 -2.40
C ALA A 77 9.71 16.75 -3.92
N TYR A 78 10.67 15.90 -4.34
CA TYR A 78 10.87 15.58 -5.75
C TYR A 78 9.64 14.90 -6.36
N ALA A 79 9.07 13.90 -5.68
CA ALA A 79 7.89 13.20 -6.16
C ALA A 79 6.67 14.14 -6.29
N GLU A 80 6.51 15.08 -5.36
CA GLU A 80 5.46 16.10 -5.41
C GLU A 80 5.63 17.05 -6.59
N ALA A 81 6.86 17.52 -6.87
CA ALA A 81 7.18 18.33 -8.03
C ALA A 81 6.83 17.62 -9.34
N VAL A 82 7.28 16.36 -9.50
CA VAL A 82 6.97 15.54 -10.68
C VAL A 82 5.46 15.31 -10.83
N ARG A 83 4.74 15.06 -9.73
CA ARG A 83 3.28 14.91 -9.76
C ARG A 83 2.60 16.20 -10.19
N HIS A 84 3.06 17.35 -9.71
CA HIS A 84 2.53 18.65 -10.07
C HIS A 84 2.76 18.95 -11.56
N GLU A 85 3.98 18.73 -12.06
CA GLU A 85 4.32 18.88 -13.47
C GLU A 85 3.48 17.96 -14.35
N ASN A 86 3.38 16.68 -14.01
CA ASN A 86 2.57 15.73 -14.77
C ASN A 86 1.09 16.10 -14.80
N LYS A 87 0.53 16.59 -13.69
CA LYS A 87 -0.85 17.11 -13.66
C LYS A 87 -1.03 18.27 -14.62
N ASN A 88 -0.08 19.21 -14.66
CA ASN A 88 -0.13 20.36 -15.55
C ASN A 88 -0.02 19.93 -17.03
N ILE A 89 0.87 18.98 -17.32
CA ILE A 89 1.02 18.42 -18.67
C ILE A 89 -0.27 17.73 -19.11
N ILE A 90 -0.91 16.94 -18.24
CA ILE A 90 -2.19 16.27 -18.55
C ILE A 90 -3.32 17.28 -18.74
N ALA A 91 -3.39 18.33 -17.91
CA ALA A 91 -4.40 19.37 -18.03
C ALA A 91 -4.24 20.21 -19.31
N MET A 92 -3.01 20.43 -19.77
CA MET A 92 -2.72 21.15 -21.02
C MET A 92 -2.79 20.24 -22.25
N ALA A 93 -2.72 18.93 -22.08
CA ALA A 93 -2.81 17.99 -23.19
C ALA A 93 -4.21 18.07 -23.81
N PRO A 94 -4.32 18.21 -25.14
CA PRO A 94 -5.62 18.11 -25.80
C PRO A 94 -6.23 16.75 -25.50
N GLU A 95 -7.55 16.72 -25.26
CA GLU A 95 -8.30 15.49 -25.02
C GLU A 95 -7.91 14.49 -26.12
N ARG A 96 -7.23 13.41 -25.72
CA ARG A 96 -6.87 12.34 -26.65
C ARG A 96 -8.18 11.72 -27.07
N ARG A 97 -8.71 12.16 -28.21
CA ARG A 97 -9.85 11.54 -28.86
C ARG A 97 -9.50 10.06 -29.00
N ASP A 98 -10.16 9.22 -28.21
CA ASP A 98 -10.03 7.79 -28.33
C ASP A 98 -10.31 7.46 -29.80
N LYS A 99 -9.29 6.97 -30.51
CA LYS A 99 -9.48 6.50 -31.87
C LYS A 99 -10.60 5.47 -31.80
N PRO A 100 -11.61 5.53 -32.69
CA PRO A 100 -12.73 4.62 -32.63
C PRO A 100 -12.18 3.19 -32.60
N LYS A 101 -12.56 2.45 -31.56
CA LYS A 101 -12.07 1.09 -31.35
C LYS A 101 -12.42 0.30 -32.61
N PRO A 102 -11.48 -0.44 -33.20
CA PRO A 102 -11.79 -1.26 -34.36
C PRO A 102 -12.89 -2.27 -33.97
N PRO A 103 -13.78 -2.63 -34.91
CA PRO A 103 -14.91 -3.49 -34.59
C PRO A 103 -14.42 -4.83 -34.04
N SER A 104 -15.09 -5.30 -32.99
CA SER A 104 -14.78 -6.57 -32.34
C SER A 104 -14.95 -7.73 -33.32
N LYS A 105 -14.23 -8.83 -33.11
CA LYS A 105 -14.40 -10.07 -33.91
C LYS A 105 -15.88 -10.49 -33.98
N ARG A 106 -16.62 -10.30 -32.88
CA ARG A 106 -18.06 -10.57 -32.81
C ARG A 106 -18.87 -9.66 -33.73
N GLU A 107 -18.57 -8.37 -33.77
CA GLU A 107 -19.28 -7.41 -34.64
C GLU A 107 -19.03 -7.73 -36.11
N LYS A 108 -17.77 -8.03 -36.47
CA LYS A 108 -17.41 -8.49 -37.82
C LYS A 108 -18.16 -9.76 -38.23
N ALA A 109 -18.31 -10.72 -37.31
CA ALA A 109 -19.05 -11.95 -37.56
C ALA A 109 -20.56 -11.69 -37.77
N ILE A 110 -21.16 -10.78 -36.99
CA ILE A 110 -22.57 -10.40 -37.14
C ILE A 110 -22.80 -9.69 -38.47
N GLU A 111 -21.92 -8.77 -38.86
CA GLU A 111 -21.99 -8.08 -40.16
C GLU A 111 -21.87 -9.06 -41.34
N PHE A 112 -20.98 -10.05 -41.23
CA PHE A 112 -20.84 -11.10 -42.22
C PHE A 112 -22.10 -11.97 -42.31
N ALA A 113 -22.61 -12.44 -41.17
CA ALA A 113 -23.82 -13.27 -41.11
C ALA A 113 -25.06 -12.57 -41.69
N ARG A 114 -25.14 -11.23 -41.59
CA ARG A 114 -26.20 -10.43 -42.23
C ARG A 114 -26.08 -10.35 -43.74
N LYS A 115 -24.86 -10.41 -44.28
CA LYS A 115 -24.59 -10.35 -45.73
C LYS A 115 -24.76 -11.69 -46.43
N VAL A 116 -24.57 -12.80 -45.72
CA VAL A 116 -24.71 -14.14 -46.30
C VAL A 116 -26.21 -14.50 -46.44
N PRO A 117 -26.68 -14.85 -47.66
CA PRO A 117 -28.06 -15.31 -47.84
C PRO A 117 -28.28 -16.62 -47.07
N LYS A 118 -29.43 -16.74 -46.40
CA LYS A 118 -29.77 -17.95 -45.64
C LYS A 118 -29.85 -19.15 -46.59
N PRO A 119 -29.19 -20.27 -46.27
CA PRO A 119 -29.28 -21.47 -47.08
C PRO A 119 -30.73 -21.98 -47.12
N LYS A 120 -31.13 -22.52 -48.26
CA LYS A 120 -32.43 -23.18 -48.39
C LYS A 120 -32.42 -24.41 -47.48
N LEU A 121 -33.36 -24.44 -46.54
CA LEU A 121 -33.56 -25.62 -45.69
C LEU A 121 -33.99 -26.77 -46.60
N ARG A 122 -33.15 -27.80 -46.70
CA ARG A 122 -33.58 -29.06 -47.29
C ARG A 122 -34.65 -29.65 -46.35
N PRO A 123 -35.78 -30.15 -46.87
CA PRO A 123 -36.70 -30.94 -46.05
C PRO A 123 -35.90 -32.10 -45.47
N ALA A 124 -36.10 -32.39 -44.18
CA ALA A 124 -35.38 -33.44 -43.48
C ALA A 124 -35.64 -34.79 -44.17
N GLN A 125 -34.69 -35.21 -45.01
CA GLN A 125 -34.56 -36.58 -45.45
C GLN A 125 -33.38 -37.16 -44.70
N GLU A 126 -33.69 -38.10 -43.80
CA GLU A 126 -32.75 -39.08 -43.29
C GLU A 126 -32.27 -39.89 -44.48
N THR A 127 -31.01 -39.72 -44.92
CA THR A 127 -30.28 -40.74 -45.67
C THR A 127 -28.79 -40.46 -45.64
N SER A 128 -28.08 -41.45 -45.13
CA SER A 128 -26.72 -41.83 -45.50
C SER A 128 -26.46 -41.69 -46.99
N GLU A 129 -25.27 -41.21 -47.38
CA GLU A 129 -24.33 -41.94 -48.24
C GLU A 129 -23.14 -41.07 -48.67
N GLU A 130 -22.03 -41.77 -48.78
CA GLU A 130 -20.69 -41.36 -49.18
C GLU A 130 -20.67 -40.65 -50.53
N ARG A 131 -19.76 -39.68 -50.65
CA ARG A 131 -19.38 -39.11 -51.95
C ARG A 131 -17.87 -39.17 -52.08
N SER A 132 -17.42 -40.16 -52.85
CA SER A 132 -16.06 -40.25 -53.38
C SER A 132 -15.87 -39.24 -54.51
N GLU A 133 -14.78 -38.47 -54.45
CA GLU A 133 -14.22 -37.73 -55.59
C GLU A 133 -12.71 -38.05 -55.68
N PRO A 134 -12.14 -38.14 -56.90
CA PRO A 134 -10.80 -38.70 -57.12
C PRO A 134 -9.67 -37.81 -56.58
N ASP A 135 -8.72 -38.47 -55.93
CA ASP A 135 -7.57 -37.90 -55.23
C ASP A 135 -6.52 -37.31 -56.19
N GLU A 136 -6.52 -35.99 -56.36
CA GLU A 136 -5.26 -35.24 -56.44
C GLU A 136 -4.93 -34.85 -55.00
N GLU A 137 -4.28 -35.75 -54.24
CA GLU A 137 -4.02 -35.51 -52.83
C GLU A 137 -3.28 -34.16 -52.67
N PRO A 138 -3.91 -33.13 -52.10
CA PRO A 138 -3.21 -31.89 -51.83
C PRO A 138 -2.09 -32.24 -50.86
N VAL A 139 -0.85 -31.90 -51.21
CA VAL A 139 0.37 -32.15 -50.43
C VAL A 139 0.03 -32.04 -48.95
N THR A 140 0.00 -33.19 -48.27
CA THR A 140 -0.45 -33.24 -46.88
C THR A 140 0.39 -32.25 -46.06
N GLU A 141 -0.21 -31.60 -45.07
CA GLU A 141 0.49 -30.56 -44.29
C GLU A 141 1.84 -31.06 -43.72
N LEU A 142 1.90 -32.36 -43.40
CA LEU A 142 3.11 -33.06 -42.97
C LEU A 142 4.18 -33.12 -44.06
N GLN A 143 3.80 -33.45 -45.30
CA GLN A 143 4.72 -33.46 -46.44
C GLN A 143 5.26 -32.07 -46.74
N LEU A 144 4.41 -31.04 -46.66
CA LEU A 144 4.82 -29.64 -46.83
C LEU A 144 5.82 -29.22 -45.73
N LEU A 145 5.55 -29.60 -44.48
CA LEU A 145 6.44 -29.35 -43.35
C LEU A 145 7.79 -30.07 -43.52
N ALA A 146 7.79 -31.31 -44.02
CA ALA A 146 9.00 -32.06 -44.32
C ALA A 146 9.83 -31.41 -45.44
N LEU A 147 9.19 -30.90 -46.49
CA LEU A 147 9.86 -30.16 -47.56
C LEU A 147 10.47 -28.84 -47.05
N ARG A 148 9.76 -28.11 -46.19
CA ARG A 148 10.28 -26.89 -45.55
C ARG A 148 11.50 -27.20 -44.70
N HIS A 149 11.44 -28.24 -43.88
CA HIS A 149 12.55 -28.66 -43.03
C HIS A 149 13.79 -29.08 -43.84
N LYS A 150 13.61 -29.77 -44.97
CA LYS A 150 14.71 -30.10 -45.90
C LYS A 150 15.39 -28.85 -46.47
N ARG A 151 14.58 -27.89 -46.94
CA ARG A 151 15.08 -26.60 -47.44
C ARG A 151 15.88 -25.85 -46.37
N ASP A 152 15.36 -25.79 -45.15
CA ASP A 152 16.04 -25.09 -44.04
C ASP A 152 17.37 -25.77 -43.68
N LYS A 153 17.43 -27.11 -43.70
CA LYS A 153 18.67 -27.88 -43.51
C LYS A 153 19.71 -27.57 -44.58
N GLU A 154 19.33 -27.49 -45.84
CA GLU A 154 20.23 -27.14 -46.94
C GLU A 154 20.82 -25.72 -46.76
N LEU A 155 19.99 -24.75 -46.35
CA LEU A 155 20.45 -23.39 -46.07
C LEU A 155 21.43 -23.35 -44.90
N VAL A 156 21.14 -24.06 -43.81
CA VAL A 156 22.05 -24.16 -42.66
C VAL A 156 23.36 -24.82 -43.07
N MET A 157 23.32 -25.89 -43.87
CA MET A 157 24.50 -26.56 -44.40
C MET A 157 25.34 -25.64 -45.29
N ALA A 158 24.71 -24.82 -46.13
CA ALA A 158 25.39 -23.82 -46.95
C ALA A 158 26.09 -22.76 -46.08
N ILE A 159 25.38 -22.20 -45.09
CA ILE A 159 25.94 -21.24 -44.14
C ILE A 159 27.11 -21.88 -43.36
N LYS A 160 26.94 -23.13 -42.90
CA LYS A 160 27.97 -23.88 -42.17
C LYS A 160 29.21 -24.11 -43.02
N LYS A 161 29.03 -24.38 -44.32
CA LYS A 161 30.12 -24.51 -45.31
C LYS A 161 30.84 -23.18 -45.52
N ASP A 162 30.11 -22.08 -45.68
CA ASP A 162 30.66 -20.74 -45.86
C ASP A 162 31.44 -20.27 -44.62
N LEU A 163 30.99 -20.66 -43.43
CA LEU A 163 31.66 -20.41 -42.15
C LEU A 163 32.81 -21.40 -41.86
N GLY A 164 33.10 -22.34 -42.77
CA GLY A 164 34.20 -23.30 -42.61
C GLY A 164 34.02 -24.31 -41.48
N MET A 165 32.79 -24.48 -40.96
CA MET A 165 32.48 -25.40 -39.86
C MET A 165 32.30 -26.84 -40.37
N LYS A 166 33.41 -27.48 -40.73
CA LYS A 166 33.43 -28.91 -41.13
C LYS A 166 33.47 -29.81 -39.88
N GLY A 167 32.44 -30.62 -39.67
CA GLY A 167 32.61 -31.86 -38.89
C GLY A 167 31.78 -32.07 -37.62
N LEU A 168 30.50 -31.72 -37.60
CA LEU A 168 29.57 -32.31 -36.61
C LEU A 168 28.28 -32.66 -37.33
N GLU A 169 27.85 -33.92 -37.20
CA GLU A 169 26.60 -34.55 -37.67
C GLU A 169 26.77 -35.58 -38.80
N GLU A 170 27.37 -36.72 -38.46
CA GLU A 170 26.67 -38.00 -38.63
C GLU A 170 26.26 -38.50 -37.23
N GLU A 171 25.19 -39.30 -37.18
CA GLU A 171 24.56 -39.97 -36.03
C GLU A 171 23.42 -39.23 -35.30
N ALA A 172 22.20 -39.45 -35.81
CA ALA A 172 21.07 -40.02 -35.07
C ALA A 172 19.94 -40.42 -36.03
#